data_AF-A0A429ML41-F1
#
_entry.id   AF-A0A429ML41-F1
#
_cell.length_a   1.000
_cell.length_b   1.000
_cell.length_c   1.000
_cell.angle_alpha   90.00
_cell.angle_beta   90.00
_cell.angle_gamma   90.00
#
_symmetry.space_group_name_H-M   'P 1'
#
loop_
_entity.id
_entity.type
_entity.pdbx_description
1 polymer ?
#
loop_
_entity_poly.entity_id
_entity_poly.type
_entity_poly.pdbx_seq_one_letter_code
_entity_poly.pdbx_strand_id
1 'polypeptide(L)'
;HANLKSAYYLLFKAIFEIKTSYPTAYQTAIRYRRWIKNEIFCLLMETKKAVSYAEAEIFIFMIDGAVLGLLTSDRVEEQTKLLDYFLVRVN
;
A
#
# COMPACT_ATOMS: atom_id res chain seq x y z
N HIS A 1 -4.63 -13.85 6.93
CA HIS A 1 -4.66 -12.84 8.01
C HIS A 1 -3.69 -11.71 7.70
N ALA A 2 -4.16 -10.59 7.15
CA ALA A 2 -3.32 -9.40 6.98
C ALA A 2 -3.14 -8.72 8.35
N ASN A 3 -1.89 -8.59 8.82
CA ASN A 3 -1.59 -8.01 10.12
C ASN A 3 -1.87 -6.49 10.09
N LEU A 4 -2.88 -6.04 10.84
CA LEU A 4 -3.22 -4.62 11.06
C LEU A 4 -2.07 -3.81 11.70
N LYS A 5 -0.98 -4.46 12.15
CA LYS A 5 0.27 -3.81 12.60
C LYS A 5 1.41 -3.90 11.58
N SER A 6 1.13 -4.18 10.31
CA SER A 6 2.17 -4.23 9.30
C SER A 6 2.90 -2.88 9.18
N ALA A 7 4.19 -2.91 8.83
CA ALA A 7 4.98 -1.69 8.67
C ALA A 7 4.37 -0.74 7.63
N TYR A 8 3.79 -1.28 6.54
CA TYR A 8 3.11 -0.50 5.51
C TYR A 8 1.90 0.25 6.07
N TYR A 9 1.10 -0.39 6.92
CA TYR A 9 -0.06 0.22 7.56
C TYR A 9 0.33 1.43 8.43
N LEU A 10 1.40 1.31 9.23
CA LEU A 10 1.88 2.42 10.07
C LEU A 10 2.42 3.58 9.24
N LEU A 11 3.16 3.27 8.16
CA LEU A 11 3.72 4.28 7.25
C LEU A 11 2.63 5.00 6.46
N PHE A 12 1.58 4.28 6.06
CA PHE A 12 0.41 4.88 5.42
C PHE A 12 -0.27 5.90 6.33
N LYS A 13 -0.58 5.55 7.60
CA LYS A 13 -1.14 6.52 8.56
C LYS A 13 -0.22 7.72 8.80
N ALA A 14 1.09 7.49 8.92
CA ALA A 14 2.05 8.56 9.12
C ALA A 14 2.06 9.59 7.97
N ILE A 15 1.84 9.17 6.72
CA ILE A 15 1.80 10.10 5.57
C ILE A 15 0.69 11.15 5.73
N PHE A 16 -0.46 10.79 6.29
CA PHE A 16 -1.59 11.69 6.42
C PHE A 16 -1.60 12.48 7.73
N GLU A 17 -1.09 11.90 8.82
CA GLU A 17 -1.34 12.44 10.17
C GLU A 17 -0.21 13.34 10.70
N ILE A 18 1.05 13.10 10.31
CA ILE A 18 2.20 13.66 11.07
C ILE A 18 3.03 14.71 10.31
N LYS A 19 2.63 15.12 9.10
CA LYS A 19 3.41 16.03 8.25
C LYS A 19 3.82 17.33 8.97
N THR A 20 2.92 17.94 9.72
CA THR A 20 3.15 19.19 10.45
C THR A 20 3.77 18.98 11.82
N SER A 21 3.41 17.90 12.51
CA SER A 21 3.81 17.64 13.90
C SER A 21 5.18 16.95 14.01
N TYR A 22 5.56 16.13 13.02
CA TYR A 22 6.81 15.35 13.03
C TYR A 22 7.44 15.31 11.62
N PRO A 23 8.00 16.43 11.13
CA PRO A 23 8.49 16.56 9.75
C PRO A 23 9.59 15.55 9.39
N THR A 24 10.47 15.20 10.32
CA THR A 24 11.53 14.20 10.09
C THR A 24 10.96 12.80 9.89
N ALA A 25 10.00 12.39 10.73
CA ALA A 25 9.33 11.09 10.59
C ALA A 25 8.49 11.03 9.30
N TYR A 26 7.86 12.14 8.92
CA TYR A 26 7.17 12.26 7.64
C TYR A 26 8.13 12.06 6.45
N GLN A 27 9.33 12.66 6.47
CA GLN A 27 10.34 12.44 5.41
C GLN A 27 10.75 10.97 5.31
N THR A 28 10.87 10.27 6.42
CA THR A 28 11.13 8.82 6.43
C THR A 28 9.99 8.04 5.74
N ALA A 29 8.73 8.40 6.00
CA ALA A 29 7.59 7.77 5.35
C ALA A 29 7.56 8.02 3.83
N ILE A 30 7.91 9.24 3.38
CA ILE A 30 8.03 9.56 1.94
C ILE A 30 9.16 8.77 1.28
N ARG A 31 10.32 8.65 1.93
CA ARG A 31 11.44 7.85 1.42
C ARG A 31 11.05 6.38 1.27
N TYR A 32 10.38 5.82 2.28
CA TYR A 32 9.88 4.46 2.20
C TYR A 32 8.87 4.28 1.05
N ARG A 33 7.95 5.24 0.87
CA ARG A 33 6.97 5.21 -0.23
C ARG A 33 7.63 5.22 -1.60
N ARG A 34 8.73 5.96 -1.77
CA ARG A 34 9.53 5.91 -3.00
C ARG A 34 10.20 4.54 -3.16
N TRP A 35 10.81 4.01 -2.10
CA TRP A 35 11.47 2.70 -2.14
C TRP A 35 10.49 1.59 -2.55
N ILE A 36 9.32 1.49 -1.91
CA ILE A 36 8.36 0.43 -2.22
C ILE A 36 7.79 0.53 -3.64
N LYS A 37 7.60 1.75 -4.18
CA LYS A 37 7.20 1.91 -5.59
C LYS A 37 8.27 1.35 -6.53
N ASN A 38 9.55 1.59 -6.22
CA ASN A 38 10.66 1.06 -7.01
C ASN A 38 10.73 -0.47 -6.91
N GLU A 39 10.53 -1.04 -5.73
CA GLU A 39 10.47 -2.50 -5.56
C GLU A 39 9.33 -3.13 -6.38
N ILE A 40 8.12 -2.56 -6.31
CA ILE A 40 6.99 -3.04 -7.13
C ILE A 40 7.30 -2.91 -8.63
N PHE A 41 7.92 -1.80 -9.04
CA PHE A 41 8.35 -1.65 -10.43
C PHE A 41 9.34 -2.75 -10.87
N CYS A 42 10.34 -3.05 -10.04
CA CYS A 42 11.29 -4.14 -10.31
C CYS A 42 10.59 -5.49 -10.40
N LEU A 43 9.69 -5.82 -9.47
CA LEU A 43 8.92 -7.07 -9.47
C LEU A 43 8.01 -7.19 -10.70
N LEU A 44 7.35 -6.11 -11.10
CA LEU A 44 6.54 -6.10 -12.32
C LEU A 44 7.40 -6.32 -13.57
N MET A 45 8.61 -5.75 -13.62
CA MET A 45 9.55 -5.96 -14.73
C MET A 45 10.00 -7.42 -14.89
N GLU A 46 10.06 -8.20 -13.81
CA GLU A 46 10.37 -9.64 -13.87
C GLU A 46 9.30 -10.43 -14.62
N THR A 47 8.04 -9.98 -14.58
CA THR A 47 6.88 -10.68 -15.15
C THR A 47 6.38 -10.06 -16.46
N LYS A 48 6.63 -8.77 -16.69
CA LYS A 48 6.21 -8.04 -17.89
C LYS A 48 7.37 -7.19 -18.44
N LYS A 49 7.84 -7.52 -19.65
CA LYS A 49 8.99 -6.87 -20.32
C LYS A 49 8.84 -5.36 -20.60
N ALA A 50 7.62 -4.82 -20.58
CA ALA A 50 7.34 -3.41 -20.91
C ALA A 50 6.45 -2.77 -19.84
N VAL A 51 6.91 -2.77 -18.59
CA VAL A 51 6.24 -2.09 -17.48
C VAL A 51 6.63 -0.63 -17.45
N SER A 52 5.65 0.23 -17.24
CA SER A 52 5.86 1.65 -16.96
C SER A 52 5.87 1.93 -15.46
N TYR A 53 6.54 3.01 -15.06
CA TYR A 53 6.49 3.49 -13.67
C TYR A 53 5.07 3.85 -13.21
N ALA A 54 4.19 4.25 -14.16
CA ALA A 54 2.80 4.54 -13.88
C ALA A 54 2.02 3.30 -13.43
N GLU A 55 2.36 2.11 -13.96
CA GLU A 55 1.72 0.86 -13.53
C GLU A 55 2.11 0.51 -12.09
N ALA A 56 3.37 0.68 -11.70
CA ALA A 56 3.79 0.51 -10.31
C ALA A 56 3.08 1.50 -9.37
N GLU A 57 2.83 2.73 -9.84
CA GLU A 57 2.08 3.74 -9.10
C GLU A 57 0.60 3.38 -8.93
N ILE A 58 -0.04 2.85 -9.98
CA ILE A 58 -1.41 2.32 -9.89
C ILE A 58 -1.48 1.17 -8.87
N PHE A 59 -0.49 0.27 -8.85
CA PHE A 59 -0.42 -0.79 -7.85
C PHE A 59 -0.33 -0.26 -6.42
N ILE A 60 0.51 0.75 -6.17
CA ILE A 60 0.56 1.43 -4.86
C ILE A 60 -0.80 2.05 -4.49
N PHE A 61 -1.49 2.70 -5.44
CA PHE A 61 -2.82 3.26 -5.18
C PHE A 61 -3.88 2.20 -4.88
N MET A 62 -3.81 1.03 -5.52
CA MET A 62 -4.69 -0.09 -5.20
C MET A 62 -4.46 -0.60 -3.77
N ILE A 63 -3.18 -0.73 -3.37
CA ILE A 63 -2.81 -1.13 -1.99
C ILE A 63 -3.30 -0.08 -0.99
N ASP A 64 -3.08 1.20 -1.27
CA ASP A 64 -3.56 2.30 -0.43
C ASP A 64 -5.07 2.31 -0.27
N GLY A 65 -5.81 2.11 -1.38
CA GLY A 65 -7.26 2.03 -1.36
C GLY A 65 -7.77 0.85 -0.53
N ALA A 66 -7.10 -0.31 -0.63
CA ALA A 66 -7.42 -1.47 0.20
C ALA A 66 -7.15 -1.17 1.69
N VAL A 67 -5.99 -0.59 2.02
CA VAL A 67 -5.64 -0.21 3.41
C VAL A 67 -6.62 0.82 3.97
N LEU A 68 -7.01 1.82 3.17
CA LEU A 68 -7.99 2.82 3.57
C LEU A 68 -9.37 2.18 3.78
N GLY A 69 -9.79 1.29 2.89
CA GLY A 69 -11.05 0.55 3.05
C GLY A 69 -11.09 -0.29 4.33
N LEU A 70 -9.98 -0.91 4.71
CA LEU A 70 -9.84 -1.60 6.00
C LEU A 70 -9.92 -0.64 7.19
N LEU A 71 -9.36 0.56 7.06
CA LEU A 71 -9.37 1.59 8.10
C LEU A 71 -10.76 2.22 8.32
N THR A 72 -11.55 2.36 7.26
CA THR A 72 -12.87 3.01 7.31
C THR A 72 -14.03 2.04 7.48
N SER A 73 -13.79 0.73 7.45
CA SER A 73 -14.85 -0.28 7.60
C SER A 73 -15.12 -0.60 9.07
N ASP A 74 -16.35 -0.32 9.52
CA ASP A 74 -16.87 -0.70 10.85
C ASP A 74 -17.17 -2.21 10.99
N ARG A 75 -17.05 -3.00 9.91
CA ARG A 75 -17.42 -4.42 9.88
C ARG A 75 -16.25 -5.31 9.44
N VAL A 76 -15.67 -6.01 10.41
CA VAL A 76 -14.51 -6.93 10.25
C VAL A 76 -14.73 -8.01 9.17
N GLU A 77 -15.98 -8.40 8.88
CA GLU A 77 -16.30 -9.38 7.84
C GLU A 77 -16.12 -8.87 6.39
N GLU A 78 -16.40 -7.59 6.11
CA GLU A 78 -16.19 -7.01 4.76
C GLU A 78 -14.71 -6.88 4.42
N GLN A 79 -13.89 -6.62 5.44
CA GLN A 79 -12.44 -6.50 5.33
C GLN A 79 -11.78 -7.78 4.81
N THR A 80 -12.24 -8.93 5.32
CA THR A 80 -11.69 -10.25 4.97
C THR A 80 -12.10 -10.63 3.55
N LYS A 81 -13.36 -10.35 3.17
CA LYS A 81 -13.89 -10.62 1.82
C LYS A 81 -13.23 -9.78 0.74
N LEU A 82 -12.92 -8.50 1.00
CA LEU A 82 -12.22 -7.64 0.02
C LEU A 82 -10.79 -8.14 -0.22
N LEU A 83 -10.05 -8.45 0.85
CA LEU A 83 -8.71 -9.03 0.74
C LEU A 83 -8.73 -10.37 0.00
N ASP A 84 -9.66 -11.26 0.34
CA ASP A 84 -9.82 -12.54 -0.35
C ASP A 84 -10.19 -12.32 -1.82
N TYR A 85 -11.06 -11.36 -2.15
CA TYR A 85 -11.42 -11.03 -3.54
C TYR A 85 -10.21 -10.54 -4.37
N PHE A 86 -9.34 -9.71 -3.79
CA PHE A 86 -8.12 -9.26 -4.46
C PHE A 86 -7.09 -10.39 -4.64
N LEU A 87 -6.99 -11.32 -3.69
CA LEU A 87 -6.02 -12.41 -3.71
C LEU A 87 -6.49 -13.64 -4.52
N VAL A 88 -7.79 -13.92 -4.58
CA VAL A 88 -8.36 -15.05 -5.33
C VAL A 88 -8.34 -14.82 -6.85
N ARG A 89 -8.27 -13.56 -7.32
CA ARG A 89 -8.19 -13.23 -8.75
C ARG A 89 -6.79 -13.33 -9.37
N VAL A 90 -5.77 -13.75 -8.62
CA VAL A 90 -4.38 -13.91 -9.10
C VAL A 90 -4.05 -15.39 -9.41
N ASN A 91 -5.05 -16.16 -9.86
CA ASN A 91 -4.85 -17.50 -10.41
C ASN A 91 -5.15 -17.52 -11.91
#